data_AF-A0A101IYC5-F1
#
_entry.id   AF-A0A101IYC5-F1
#
_cell.length_a   1.000
_cell.length_b   1.000
_cell.length_c   1.000
_cell.angle_alpha   90.00
_cell.angle_beta   90.00
_cell.angle_gamma   90.00
#
_symmetry.space_group_name_H-M   'P 1'
#
loop_
_entity.id
_entity.type
_entity.pdbx_description
1 polymer ?
#
loop_
_entity_poly.entity_id
_entity_poly.type
_entity_poly.pdbx_seq_one_letter_code
_entity_poly.pdbx_strand_id
1 'polypeptide(L)'
;MTGCRMEEGERIYATLQVPRAGGFVPGMVLAGPGIQSQGPVPEGDGAMAVPGELPEQPEYEPFTPSKLYPLARVDMAAPAAGDYTLAVYTSGEGGNYALALGFVESYTLGEWIRVPIDVVAIHRHEGQPLLLIFAPMIAVLAVGAVLLLRRRRALSLFALAGATAGLLFIGSGAMTLMQMAIAAVGTEPGAALLLTLVFALIAILLGVLALRVAFRERIGAGERIVMVALGALALVTWAGLVIGPLFAIVAGILPARRRRPP
;
A
#
# COMPACT_ATOMS: atom_id res chain seq x y z
N MET A 1 10.73 12.08 19.07
CA MET A 1 10.62 11.37 20.35
C MET A 1 9.18 10.95 20.52
N THR A 2 8.96 9.69 20.86
CA THR A 2 7.64 9.19 21.22
C THR A 2 7.74 8.67 22.66
N GLY A 3 6.90 9.19 23.55
CA GLY A 3 6.80 8.73 24.93
C GLY A 3 5.61 7.80 25.10
N CYS A 4 5.78 6.69 25.82
CA CYS A 4 4.69 5.82 26.25
C CYS A 4 4.83 5.50 27.74
N ARG A 5 3.69 5.48 28.43
CA ARG A 5 3.62 5.00 29.81
C ARG A 5 3.36 3.50 29.78
N MET A 6 4.21 2.74 30.45
CA MET A 6 4.16 1.28 30.48
C MET A 6 4.06 0.78 31.92
N GLU A 7 3.40 -0.36 32.11
CA GLU A 7 3.45 -1.13 33.35
C GLU A 7 4.63 -2.11 33.34
N GLU A 8 5.08 -2.54 34.52
CA GLU A 8 6.15 -3.54 34.65
C GLU A 8 5.75 -4.85 33.93
N GLY A 9 6.63 -5.36 33.08
CA GLY A 9 6.38 -6.57 32.30
C GLY A 9 5.66 -6.34 30.97
N GLU A 10 5.13 -5.15 30.67
CA GLU A 10 4.54 -4.86 29.37
C GLU A 10 5.58 -4.88 28.25
N ARG A 11 5.19 -5.36 27.07
CA ARG A 11 6.12 -5.53 25.95
C ARG A 11 6.36 -4.21 25.21
N ILE A 12 7.60 -3.74 25.24
CA ILE A 12 8.11 -2.67 24.40
C ILE A 12 8.57 -3.28 23.09
N TYR A 13 7.89 -2.94 22.00
CA TYR A 13 8.24 -3.39 20.65
C TYR A 13 8.36 -2.21 19.69
N ALA A 14 9.49 -2.13 19.00
CA ALA A 14 9.70 -1.14 17.95
C ALA A 14 10.62 -1.68 16.84
N THR A 15 10.35 -1.30 15.60
CA THR A 15 11.24 -1.57 14.46
C THR A 15 11.57 -0.29 13.72
N LEU A 16 12.83 -0.15 13.35
CA LEU A 16 13.35 0.96 12.55
C LEU A 16 13.82 0.43 11.20
N GLN A 17 13.42 1.11 10.13
CA GLN A 17 13.82 0.75 8.78
C GLN A 17 14.00 1.99 7.90
N VAL A 18 14.77 1.84 6.82
CA VAL A 18 14.95 2.88 5.80
C VAL A 18 14.44 2.41 4.43
N PRO A 19 14.00 3.32 3.56
CA PRO A 19 13.42 2.95 2.27
C PRO A 19 14.46 2.65 1.18
N ARG A 20 15.75 2.92 1.42
CA ARG A 20 16.84 2.69 0.46
C ARG A 20 18.18 2.50 1.18
N ALA A 21 19.05 1.68 0.59
CA ALA A 21 20.44 1.53 1.00
C ALA A 21 21.33 2.72 0.59
N GLY A 22 22.48 2.88 1.27
CA GLY A 22 23.60 3.69 0.76
C GLY A 22 23.74 5.12 1.29
N GLY A 23 23.26 5.42 2.49
CA GLY A 23 23.51 6.73 3.12
C GLY A 23 23.13 6.77 4.59
N PHE A 24 21.89 7.13 4.86
CA PHE A 24 21.35 7.30 6.21
C PHE A 24 21.09 5.95 6.88
N VAL A 25 21.84 5.63 7.94
CA VAL A 25 21.68 4.43 8.78
C VAL A 25 21.47 4.87 10.23
N PRO A 26 20.25 5.26 10.63
CA PRO A 26 19.95 5.66 11.99
C PRO A 26 19.89 4.48 12.96
N GLY A 27 20.16 4.75 14.24
CA GLY A 27 19.85 3.85 15.35
C GLY A 27 18.65 4.33 16.18
N MET A 28 18.33 3.59 17.23
CA MET A 28 17.33 3.97 18.23
C MET A 28 17.95 4.11 19.63
N VAL A 29 17.44 5.02 20.45
CA VAL A 29 17.69 5.07 21.88
C VAL A 29 16.37 4.83 22.60
N LEU A 30 16.35 3.86 23.51
CA LEU A 30 15.29 3.65 24.47
C LEU A 30 15.75 4.15 25.84
N ALA A 31 15.03 5.10 26.42
CA ALA A 31 15.28 5.58 27.78
C ALA A 31 14.04 5.34 28.65
N GLY A 32 14.24 5.00 29.92
CA GLY A 32 13.14 4.81 30.86
C GLY A 32 13.56 4.12 32.17
N PRO A 33 12.62 4.01 33.12
CA PRO A 33 12.87 3.39 34.43
C PRO A 33 13.42 1.96 34.29
N GLY A 34 14.50 1.66 35.04
CA GLY A 34 15.10 0.33 35.07
C GLY A 34 15.87 -0.07 33.80
N ILE A 35 15.94 0.78 32.77
CA ILE A 35 16.85 0.59 31.63
C ILE A 35 18.29 0.85 32.10
N GLN A 36 19.19 -0.08 31.80
CA GLN A 36 20.61 0.11 32.10
C GLN A 36 21.28 0.94 30.99
N SER A 37 22.14 1.87 31.38
CA SER A 37 22.87 2.69 30.41
C SER A 37 23.81 1.85 29.56
N GLN A 38 23.57 1.79 28.25
CA GLN A 38 24.34 1.01 27.30
C GLN A 38 24.55 1.77 26.00
N GLY A 39 25.81 1.84 25.54
CA GLY A 39 26.21 2.53 24.31
C GLY A 39 26.39 4.04 24.46
N PRO A 40 26.56 4.77 23.34
CA PRO A 40 26.82 6.21 23.34
C PRO A 40 25.52 7.00 23.56
N VAL A 41 25.03 7.01 24.79
CA VAL A 41 23.82 7.73 25.21
C VAL A 41 24.16 9.02 25.99
N PRO A 42 23.34 10.08 25.94
CA PRO A 42 23.50 11.26 26.79
C PRO A 42 23.50 10.90 28.29
N GLU A 43 24.25 11.64 29.11
CA GLU A 43 24.26 11.45 30.57
C GLU A 43 22.86 11.66 31.17
N GLY A 44 22.37 10.69 31.95
CA GLY A 44 21.04 10.72 32.58
C GLY A 44 20.57 9.34 33.07
N ASP A 45 19.35 9.29 33.62
CA ASP A 45 18.72 8.07 34.12
C ASP A 45 18.48 7.06 32.96
N GLY A 46 19.30 6.02 32.90
CA GLY A 46 19.02 4.75 32.20
C GLY A 46 18.60 4.84 30.72
N ALA A 47 19.56 4.72 29.81
CA ALA A 47 19.28 4.70 28.37
C ALA A 47 20.08 3.63 27.60
N MET A 48 19.41 2.91 26.70
CA MET A 48 20.00 1.88 25.86
C MET A 48 20.00 2.34 24.40
N ALA A 49 21.19 2.48 23.82
CA ALA A 49 21.35 2.68 22.39
C ALA A 49 21.30 1.32 21.66
N VAL A 50 20.43 1.23 20.67
CA VAL A 50 20.34 0.15 19.70
C VAL A 50 20.87 0.68 18.37
N PRO A 51 22.11 0.35 17.98
CA PRO A 51 22.67 0.81 16.72
C PRO A 51 21.87 0.24 15.55
N GLY A 52 21.76 1.03 14.48
CA GLY A 52 21.20 0.55 13.21
C GLY A 52 22.28 -0.17 12.41
N GLU A 53 21.94 -1.34 11.87
CA GLU A 53 22.81 -2.10 10.99
C GLU A 53 22.11 -2.32 9.65
N LEU A 54 22.75 -1.91 8.56
CA LEU A 54 22.18 -2.12 7.23
C LEU A 54 22.32 -3.61 6.86
N PRO A 55 21.24 -4.31 6.52
CA PRO A 55 21.31 -5.72 6.15
C PRO A 55 21.99 -5.86 4.78
N GLU A 56 22.65 -7.01 4.56
CA GLU A 56 23.25 -7.33 3.25
C GLU A 56 22.21 -7.37 2.14
N GLN A 57 21.00 -7.85 2.46
CA GLN A 57 19.87 -7.92 1.55
C GLN A 57 18.60 -7.33 2.18
N PRO A 58 17.80 -6.56 1.41
CA PRO A 58 16.49 -6.11 1.86
C PRO A 58 15.45 -7.24 1.93
N GLU A 59 14.46 -7.05 2.80
CA GLU A 59 13.27 -7.88 2.88
C GLU A 59 12.24 -7.44 1.83
N TYR A 60 11.48 -8.40 1.29
CA TYR A 60 10.37 -8.13 0.37
C TYR A 60 9.05 -8.01 1.14
N GLU A 61 8.34 -6.90 1.00
CA GLU A 61 7.01 -6.70 1.61
C GLU A 61 5.91 -7.00 0.58
N PRO A 62 5.04 -8.00 0.79
CA PRO A 62 4.09 -8.45 -0.23
C PRO A 62 2.81 -7.62 -0.40
N PHE A 63 2.36 -6.87 0.61
CA PHE A 63 1.10 -6.12 0.55
C PHE A 63 1.24 -4.81 -0.21
N THR A 64 2.34 -4.11 0.04
CA THR A 64 2.86 -2.95 -0.65
C THR A 64 4.18 -3.38 -1.28
N PRO A 65 4.20 -3.96 -2.50
CA PRO A 65 5.41 -4.50 -3.09
C PRO A 65 6.55 -3.49 -3.05
N SER A 66 7.48 -3.71 -2.12
CA SER A 66 8.52 -2.76 -1.72
C SER A 66 9.72 -3.50 -1.11
N LYS A 67 10.83 -2.78 -0.98
CA LYS A 67 12.06 -3.26 -0.34
C LYS A 67 12.20 -2.62 1.03
N LEU A 68 12.27 -3.44 2.06
CA LEU A 68 12.48 -2.98 3.42
C LEU A 68 13.92 -3.24 3.84
N TYR A 69 14.56 -2.21 4.40
CA TYR A 69 15.88 -2.32 5.01
C TYR A 69 15.73 -2.18 6.52
N PRO A 70 15.39 -3.26 7.25
CA PRO A 70 15.30 -3.23 8.71
C PRO A 70 16.67 -2.95 9.29
N LEU A 71 16.76 -1.93 10.15
CA LEU A 71 18.02 -1.47 10.74
C LEU A 71 18.19 -1.89 12.19
N ALA A 72 17.12 -1.77 12.98
CA ALA A 72 17.16 -2.02 14.40
C ALA A 72 15.79 -2.48 14.91
N ARG A 73 15.81 -3.26 15.98
CA ARG A 73 14.61 -3.74 16.67
C ARG A 73 14.79 -3.61 18.18
N VAL A 74 13.75 -3.14 18.85
CA VAL A 74 13.58 -3.25 20.30
C VAL A 74 12.46 -4.26 20.52
N ASP A 75 12.73 -5.28 21.34
CA ASP A 75 11.73 -6.27 21.77
C ASP A 75 12.08 -6.74 23.17
N MET A 76 11.46 -6.13 24.18
CA MET A 76 11.73 -6.45 25.58
C MET A 76 10.53 -6.16 26.47
N ALA A 77 10.51 -6.74 27.67
CA ALA A 77 9.58 -6.35 28.72
C ALA A 77 10.06 -5.06 29.40
N ALA A 78 9.15 -4.16 29.73
CA ALA A 78 9.40 -2.96 30.53
C ALA A 78 9.92 -3.38 31.93
N PRO A 79 11.16 -3.02 32.31
CA PRO A 79 11.75 -3.47 33.58
C PRO A 79 11.08 -2.90 34.83
N ALA A 80 10.40 -1.77 34.69
CA ALA A 80 9.64 -1.12 35.76
C ALA A 80 8.50 -0.28 35.17
N ALA A 81 7.47 -0.01 35.96
CA ALA A 81 6.39 0.88 35.54
C ALA A 81 6.89 2.34 35.40
N GLY A 82 6.43 3.04 34.37
CA GLY A 82 6.71 4.47 34.17
C GLY A 82 6.79 4.88 32.70
N ASP A 83 7.37 6.06 32.45
CA ASP A 83 7.44 6.64 31.12
C ASP A 83 8.72 6.22 30.39
N TYR A 84 8.55 5.59 29.23
CA TYR A 84 9.62 5.21 28.32
C TYR A 84 9.61 6.13 27.11
N THR A 85 10.80 6.54 26.67
CA THR A 85 11.00 7.38 25.50
C THR A 85 11.83 6.64 24.47
N LEU A 86 11.32 6.57 23.24
CA LEU A 86 12.07 6.11 22.09
C LEU A 86 12.44 7.29 21.19
N ALA A 87 13.72 7.36 20.83
CA ALA A 87 14.27 8.36 19.93
C ALA A 87 15.05 7.69 18.80
N VAL A 88 14.92 8.22 17.58
CA VAL A 88 15.76 7.84 16.44
C VAL A 88 16.93 8.81 16.38
N TYR A 89 18.15 8.30 16.22
CA TYR A 89 19.36 9.12 16.20
C TYR A 89 20.27 8.75 15.02
N THR A 90 21.10 9.71 14.60
CA THR A 90 22.18 9.48 13.65
C THR A 90 23.34 10.40 13.98
N SER A 91 24.57 9.98 13.64
CA SER A 91 25.78 10.79 13.77
C SER A 91 26.07 11.65 12.52
N GLY A 92 25.36 11.39 11.40
CA GLY A 92 25.57 12.05 10.12
C GLY A 92 24.38 12.88 9.67
N GLU A 93 24.27 13.11 8.36
CA GLU A 93 23.09 13.76 7.77
C GLU A 93 21.84 12.90 7.98
N GLY A 94 20.74 13.56 8.34
CA GLY A 94 19.44 12.90 8.50
C GLY A 94 18.87 12.37 7.19
N GLY A 95 17.82 11.58 7.30
CA GLY A 95 17.13 11.05 6.15
C GLY A 95 15.75 10.50 6.50
N ASN A 96 15.14 9.90 5.49
CA ASN A 96 13.84 9.26 5.59
C ASN A 96 13.96 7.90 6.29
N TYR A 97 13.10 7.66 7.27
CA TYR A 97 12.96 6.38 7.95
C TYR A 97 11.49 6.08 8.22
N ALA A 98 11.19 4.81 8.48
CA ALA A 98 9.93 4.39 9.10
C ALA A 98 10.23 3.78 10.48
N LEU A 99 9.45 4.22 11.47
CA LEU A 99 9.49 3.71 12.83
C LEU A 99 8.11 3.12 13.14
N ALA A 100 8.04 1.80 13.28
CA ALA A 100 6.82 1.13 13.72
C ALA A 100 6.91 0.87 15.23
N LEU A 101 5.83 1.20 15.95
CA LEU A 101 5.71 1.04 17.40
C LEU A 101 4.57 0.09 17.73
N GLY A 102 4.79 -0.79 18.69
CA GLY A 102 3.81 -1.78 19.12
C GLY A 102 3.79 -3.04 18.26
N PHE A 103 3.02 -4.03 18.71
CA PHE A 103 2.99 -5.38 18.14
C PHE A 103 1.60 -5.80 17.64
N VAL A 104 0.57 -4.95 17.85
CA VAL A 104 -0.78 -5.16 17.34
C VAL A 104 -1.06 -4.13 16.26
N GLU A 105 -1.37 -4.63 15.08
CA GLU A 105 -1.83 -3.80 13.97
C GLU A 105 -3.36 -3.71 13.99
N SER A 106 -3.89 -2.49 13.95
CA SER A 106 -5.33 -2.24 13.90
C SER A 106 -5.61 -1.17 12.86
N TYR A 107 -6.70 -1.35 12.11
CA TYR A 107 -7.07 -0.48 11.01
C TYR A 107 -8.49 0.03 11.19
N THR A 108 -8.64 1.34 11.18
CA THR A 108 -9.93 1.99 11.03
C THR A 108 -10.43 1.88 9.60
N LEU A 109 -11.74 2.03 9.40
CA LEU A 109 -12.32 2.09 8.04
C LEU A 109 -11.72 3.22 7.19
N GLY A 110 -11.37 4.35 7.81
CA GLY A 110 -10.77 5.49 7.13
C GLY A 110 -9.36 5.19 6.62
N GLU A 111 -8.53 4.54 7.43
CA GLU A 111 -7.20 4.06 7.03
C GLU A 111 -7.31 2.99 5.93
N TRP A 112 -8.26 2.07 6.09
CA TRP A 112 -8.47 1.01 5.11
C TRP A 112 -8.85 1.54 3.72
N ILE A 113 -9.70 2.58 3.62
CA ILE A 113 -10.02 3.21 2.31
C ILE A 113 -8.82 3.95 1.72
N ARG A 114 -7.91 4.44 2.57
CA ARG A 114 -6.73 5.23 2.16
C ARG A 114 -5.55 4.39 1.68
N VAL A 115 -5.51 3.10 1.97
CA VAL A 115 -4.43 2.17 1.55
C VAL A 115 -3.94 2.40 0.11
N PRO A 116 -4.79 2.54 -0.93
CA PRO A 116 -4.29 2.73 -2.29
C PRO A 116 -3.51 4.04 -2.49
N ILE A 117 -3.84 5.07 -1.71
CA ILE A 117 -3.16 6.38 -1.71
C ILE A 117 -1.86 6.28 -0.91
N ASP A 118 -1.91 5.61 0.24
CA ASP A 118 -0.74 5.43 1.13
C ASP A 118 0.34 4.59 0.44
N VAL A 119 -0.04 3.54 -0.31
CA VAL A 119 0.88 2.75 -1.15
C VAL A 119 1.63 3.62 -2.14
N VAL A 120 0.94 4.55 -2.82
CA VAL A 120 1.59 5.49 -3.75
C VAL A 120 2.54 6.42 -2.99
N ALA A 121 2.16 6.88 -1.79
CA ALA A 121 3.02 7.71 -0.95
C ALA A 121 4.27 6.94 -0.48
N ILE A 122 4.15 5.65 -0.17
CA ILE A 122 5.26 4.75 0.18
C ILE A 122 6.24 4.64 -0.99
N HIS A 123 5.77 4.32 -2.20
CA HIS A 123 6.65 4.26 -3.39
C HIS A 123 7.31 5.61 -3.70
N ARG A 124 6.62 6.73 -3.43
CA ARG A 124 7.22 8.06 -3.52
C ARG A 124 8.30 8.29 -2.46
N HIS A 125 8.08 7.81 -1.25
CA HIS A 125 9.03 7.86 -0.15
C HIS A 125 10.30 7.04 -0.43
N GLU A 126 10.17 5.94 -1.18
CA GLU A 126 11.27 5.15 -1.75
C GLU A 126 12.04 5.86 -2.88
N GLY A 127 11.53 7.00 -3.36
CA GLY A 127 12.17 7.80 -4.42
C GLY A 127 11.68 7.49 -5.83
N GLN A 128 10.65 6.65 -6.00
CA GLN A 128 10.09 6.41 -7.33
C GLN A 128 9.35 7.65 -7.87
N PRO A 129 9.49 8.04 -9.14
CA PRO A 129 8.68 9.11 -9.72
C PRO A 129 7.23 8.65 -9.94
N LEU A 130 6.25 9.56 -9.81
CA LEU A 130 4.83 9.24 -10.04
C LEU A 130 4.59 8.58 -11.40
N LEU A 131 5.30 9.02 -12.44
CA LEU A 131 5.17 8.43 -13.78
C LEU A 131 5.53 6.94 -13.79
N LEU A 132 6.56 6.52 -13.05
CA LEU A 132 6.93 5.10 -12.96
C LEU A 132 5.84 4.29 -12.24
N ILE A 133 5.29 4.84 -11.16
CA ILE A 133 4.22 4.20 -10.37
C ILE A 133 2.96 4.02 -11.23
N PHE A 134 2.54 5.06 -11.95
CA PHE A 134 1.29 5.06 -12.71
C PHE A 134 1.42 4.62 -14.18
N ALA A 135 2.64 4.44 -14.71
CA ALA A 135 2.87 4.07 -16.11
C ALA A 135 2.04 2.86 -16.57
N PRO A 136 1.95 1.74 -15.82
CA PRO A 136 1.14 0.59 -16.23
C PRO A 136 -0.35 0.94 -16.35
N MET A 137 -0.90 1.71 -15.40
CA MET A 137 -2.29 2.15 -15.45
C MET A 137 -2.54 3.11 -16.61
N ILE A 138 -1.65 4.06 -16.85
CA ILE A 138 -1.73 4.97 -17.99
C ILE A 138 -1.74 4.19 -19.31
N ALA A 139 -0.88 3.18 -19.44
CA ALA A 139 -0.84 2.32 -20.62
C ALA A 139 -2.15 1.54 -20.82
N VAL A 140 -2.69 0.92 -19.76
CA VAL A 140 -3.98 0.21 -19.81
C VAL A 140 -5.11 1.15 -20.21
N LEU A 141 -5.19 2.34 -19.61
CA LEU A 141 -6.20 3.34 -19.93
C LEU A 141 -6.08 3.85 -21.36
N ALA A 142 -4.86 4.12 -21.84
CA ALA A 142 -4.62 4.58 -23.21
C ALA A 142 -5.01 3.51 -24.24
N VAL A 143 -4.58 2.26 -24.05
CA VAL A 143 -4.97 1.14 -24.92
C VAL A 143 -6.49 0.95 -24.90
N GLY A 144 -7.09 0.94 -23.70
CA GLY A 144 -8.54 0.85 -23.53
C GLY A 144 -9.27 1.97 -24.27
N ALA A 145 -8.86 3.22 -24.09
CA ALA A 145 -9.44 4.37 -24.77
C ALA A 145 -9.35 4.25 -26.30
N VAL A 146 -8.19 3.86 -26.85
CA VAL A 146 -8.02 3.64 -28.30
C VAL A 146 -8.97 2.55 -28.80
N LEU A 147 -9.11 1.44 -28.07
CA LEU A 147 -10.02 0.36 -28.45
C LEU A 147 -11.49 0.80 -28.40
N LEU A 148 -11.88 1.63 -27.41
CA LEU A 148 -13.22 2.19 -27.31
C LEU A 148 -13.52 3.19 -28.42
N LEU A 149 -12.56 4.06 -28.77
CA LEU A 149 -12.69 5.04 -29.86
C LEU A 149 -12.76 4.37 -31.24
N ARG A 150 -12.02 3.27 -31.44
CA ARG A 150 -12.13 2.45 -32.65
C ARG A 150 -13.49 1.78 -32.79
N ARG A 151 -14.23 1.64 -31.69
CA ARG A 151 -15.60 1.14 -31.71
C ARG A 151 -16.50 2.20 -32.33
N ARG A 152 -16.90 1.99 -33.59
CA ARG A 152 -17.82 2.84 -34.38
C ARG A 152 -19.26 2.90 -33.81
N ARG A 153 -19.48 2.49 -32.56
CA ARG A 153 -20.77 2.43 -31.88
C ARG A 153 -20.74 3.33 -30.66
N ALA A 154 -21.67 4.28 -30.58
CA ALA A 154 -21.90 5.07 -29.38
C ALA A 154 -22.17 4.14 -28.17
N LEU A 155 -21.44 4.39 -27.08
CA LEU A 155 -21.57 3.69 -25.80
C LEU A 155 -22.66 4.36 -24.94
N SER A 156 -23.38 3.57 -24.15
CA SER A 156 -24.26 4.12 -23.11
C SER A 156 -23.44 4.61 -21.92
N LEU A 157 -24.04 5.42 -21.05
CA LEU A 157 -23.39 5.88 -19.82
C LEU A 157 -23.04 4.69 -18.90
N PHE A 158 -23.90 3.68 -18.85
CA PHE A 158 -23.60 2.40 -18.19
C PHE A 158 -22.32 1.76 -18.73
N ALA A 159 -22.23 1.60 -20.05
CA ALA A 159 -21.10 0.92 -20.68
C ALA A 159 -19.81 1.74 -20.53
N LEU A 160 -19.88 3.07 -20.60
CA LEU A 160 -18.73 3.94 -20.38
C LEU A 160 -18.22 3.85 -18.94
N ALA A 161 -19.10 4.01 -17.95
CA ALA A 161 -18.72 3.94 -16.54
C ALA A 161 -18.17 2.54 -16.17
N GLY A 162 -18.84 1.47 -16.59
CA GLY A 162 -18.38 0.10 -16.39
C GLY A 162 -17.06 -0.20 -17.11
N ALA A 163 -16.85 0.34 -18.31
CA ALA A 163 -15.59 0.21 -19.02
C ALA A 163 -14.44 0.93 -18.31
N THR A 164 -14.67 2.16 -17.86
CA THR A 164 -13.71 2.93 -17.06
C THR A 164 -13.35 2.19 -15.78
N ALA A 165 -14.33 1.67 -15.04
CA ALA A 165 -14.09 0.86 -13.85
C ALA A 165 -13.23 -0.37 -14.16
N GLY A 166 -13.58 -1.13 -15.20
CA GLY A 166 -12.85 -2.32 -15.59
C GLY A 166 -11.40 -2.04 -15.99
N LEU A 167 -11.16 -0.95 -16.73
CA LEU A 167 -9.80 -0.53 -17.09
C LEU A 167 -8.98 -0.06 -15.88
N LEU A 168 -9.61 0.64 -14.91
CA LEU A 168 -8.95 1.04 -13.68
C LEU A 168 -8.56 -0.18 -12.82
N PHE A 169 -9.41 -1.21 -12.73
CA PHE A 169 -9.09 -2.45 -12.03
C PHE A 169 -7.92 -3.21 -12.67
N ILE A 170 -7.91 -3.34 -14.00
CA ILE A 170 -6.78 -3.94 -14.73
C ILE A 170 -5.52 -3.10 -14.54
N GLY A 171 -5.67 -1.77 -14.63
CA GLY A 171 -4.57 -0.82 -14.45
C GLY A 171 -3.93 -0.93 -13.07
N SER A 172 -4.71 -1.05 -12.00
CA SER A 172 -4.16 -1.24 -10.66
C SER A 172 -3.46 -2.59 -10.52
N GLY A 173 -4.01 -3.67 -11.07
CA GLY A 173 -3.33 -4.96 -11.07
C GLY A 173 -1.99 -4.91 -11.84
N ALA A 174 -1.96 -4.21 -12.98
CA ALA A 174 -0.72 -3.99 -13.74
C ALA A 174 0.30 -3.13 -12.96
N MET A 175 -0.15 -2.12 -12.21
CA MET A 175 0.72 -1.37 -11.30
C MET A 175 1.34 -2.29 -10.24
N THR A 176 0.54 -3.11 -9.58
CA THR A 176 1.01 -4.08 -8.58
C THR A 176 2.04 -5.04 -9.17
N LEU A 177 1.84 -5.57 -10.39
CA LEU A 177 2.82 -6.43 -11.06
C LEU A 177 4.14 -5.72 -11.37
N MET A 178 4.09 -4.45 -11.78
CA MET A 178 5.30 -3.66 -12.03
C MET A 178 6.06 -3.41 -10.72
N GLN A 179 5.35 -3.03 -9.65
CA GLN A 179 5.96 -2.80 -8.35
C GLN A 179 6.53 -4.08 -7.74
N MET A 180 5.84 -5.21 -7.93
CA MET A 180 6.35 -6.55 -7.62
C MET A 180 7.67 -6.83 -8.31
N ALA A 181 7.77 -6.54 -9.61
CA ALA A 181 9.02 -6.73 -10.36
C ALA A 181 10.15 -5.83 -9.86
N ILE A 182 9.86 -4.56 -9.55
CA ILE A 182 10.85 -3.61 -9.01
C ILE A 182 11.34 -4.06 -7.63
N ALA A 183 10.42 -4.45 -6.75
CA ALA A 183 10.70 -4.87 -5.39
C ALA A 183 11.46 -6.21 -5.35
N ALA A 184 11.12 -7.17 -6.22
CA ALA A 184 11.79 -8.47 -6.28
C ALA A 184 13.28 -8.38 -6.64
N VAL A 185 13.71 -7.34 -7.37
CA VAL A 185 15.11 -7.18 -7.77
C VAL A 185 15.98 -6.93 -6.53
N GLY A 186 16.80 -7.92 -6.16
CA GLY A 186 17.74 -7.78 -5.04
C GLY A 186 17.12 -8.03 -3.66
N THR A 187 15.93 -8.61 -3.59
CA THR A 187 15.37 -9.22 -2.37
C THR A 187 15.37 -10.75 -2.53
N GLU A 188 15.17 -11.48 -1.43
CA GLU A 188 14.81 -12.90 -1.43
C GLU A 188 13.29 -13.09 -1.16
N PRO A 189 12.42 -12.93 -2.17
CA PRO A 189 10.98 -12.85 -1.95
C PRO A 189 10.32 -14.15 -1.51
N GLY A 190 10.87 -15.31 -1.87
CA GLY A 190 10.29 -16.62 -1.59
C GLY A 190 8.80 -16.73 -1.97
N ALA A 191 7.99 -17.28 -1.06
CA ALA A 191 6.54 -17.45 -1.26
C ALA A 191 5.75 -16.13 -1.17
N ALA A 192 6.32 -15.04 -0.66
CA ALA A 192 5.63 -13.76 -0.50
C ALA A 192 5.21 -13.15 -1.86
N LEU A 193 5.96 -13.43 -2.93
CA LEU A 193 5.56 -13.06 -4.29
C LEU A 193 4.20 -13.63 -4.71
N LEU A 194 3.87 -14.84 -4.27
CA LEU A 194 2.60 -15.48 -4.62
C LEU A 194 1.43 -14.68 -4.04
N LEU A 195 1.59 -14.12 -2.84
CA LEU A 195 0.57 -13.28 -2.22
C LEU A 195 0.35 -12.00 -3.03
N THR A 196 1.42 -11.28 -3.39
CA THR A 196 1.33 -10.11 -4.26
C THR A 196 0.67 -10.43 -5.61
N LEU A 197 1.07 -11.55 -6.22
CA LEU A 197 0.53 -12.00 -7.49
C LEU A 197 -0.98 -12.28 -7.39
N VAL A 198 -1.45 -12.91 -6.30
CA VAL A 198 -2.87 -13.15 -6.07
C VAL A 198 -3.66 -11.84 -6.03
N PHE A 199 -3.19 -10.82 -5.29
CA PHE A 199 -3.85 -9.51 -5.26
C PHE A 199 -3.92 -8.85 -6.64
N ALA A 200 -2.81 -8.89 -7.40
CA ALA A 200 -2.77 -8.35 -8.75
C ALA A 200 -3.75 -9.08 -9.69
N LEU A 201 -3.81 -10.41 -9.61
CA LEU A 201 -4.71 -11.22 -10.42
C LEU A 201 -6.18 -11.00 -10.06
N ILE A 202 -6.51 -10.83 -8.78
CA ILE A 202 -7.88 -10.48 -8.35
C ILE A 202 -8.30 -9.17 -9.02
N ALA A 203 -7.47 -8.12 -8.96
CA ALA A 203 -7.77 -6.84 -9.60
C ALA A 203 -7.99 -6.98 -11.11
N ILE A 204 -7.13 -7.74 -11.81
CA ILE A 204 -7.26 -7.99 -13.24
C ILE A 204 -8.56 -8.75 -13.56
N LEU A 205 -8.87 -9.80 -12.79
CA LEU A 205 -10.08 -10.61 -12.98
C LEU A 205 -11.35 -9.78 -12.77
N LEU A 206 -11.41 -8.97 -11.71
CA LEU A 206 -12.52 -8.04 -11.47
C LEU A 206 -12.68 -7.07 -12.65
N GLY A 207 -11.56 -6.57 -13.17
CA GLY A 207 -11.54 -5.70 -14.35
C GLY A 207 -12.09 -6.37 -15.62
N VAL A 208 -11.64 -7.60 -15.91
CA VAL A 208 -12.15 -8.38 -17.05
C VAL A 208 -13.64 -8.66 -16.90
N LEU A 209 -14.12 -9.01 -15.71
CA LEU A 209 -15.54 -9.24 -15.44
C LEU A 209 -16.37 -7.96 -15.61
N ALA A 210 -15.89 -6.82 -15.10
CA ALA A 210 -16.52 -5.52 -15.28
C ALA A 210 -16.63 -5.15 -16.77
N LEU A 211 -15.56 -5.33 -17.55
CA LEU A 211 -15.60 -5.11 -19.01
C LEU A 211 -16.60 -6.03 -19.72
N ARG A 212 -16.65 -7.32 -19.34
CA ARG A 212 -17.62 -8.27 -19.90
C ARG A 212 -19.06 -7.85 -19.64
N VAL A 213 -19.36 -7.39 -18.42
CA VAL A 213 -20.71 -6.92 -18.05
C VAL A 213 -21.04 -5.60 -18.75
N ALA A 214 -20.08 -4.66 -18.80
CA ALA A 214 -20.25 -3.34 -19.44
C ALA A 214 -20.65 -3.44 -20.92
N PHE A 215 -20.24 -4.52 -21.60
CA PHE A 215 -20.50 -4.73 -23.03
C PHE A 215 -21.52 -5.82 -23.35
N ARG A 216 -22.31 -6.26 -22.37
CA ARG A 216 -23.49 -7.10 -22.66
C ARG A 216 -24.51 -6.35 -23.50
N GLU A 217 -25.19 -7.07 -24.38
CA GLU A 217 -26.19 -6.49 -25.29
C GLU A 217 -27.46 -6.02 -24.57
N ARG A 218 -27.85 -6.74 -23.51
CA ARG A 218 -29.02 -6.44 -22.69
C ARG A 218 -28.54 -6.13 -21.28
N ILE A 219 -28.85 -4.93 -20.81
CA ILE A 219 -28.55 -4.49 -19.45
C ILE A 219 -29.86 -4.40 -18.68
N GLY A 220 -30.08 -5.38 -17.81
CA GLY A 220 -31.22 -5.42 -16.89
C GLY A 220 -30.83 -5.05 -15.46
N ALA A 221 -31.67 -5.41 -14.50
CA ALA A 221 -31.36 -5.27 -13.08
C ALA A 221 -30.18 -6.18 -12.67
N GLY A 222 -30.06 -7.37 -13.26
CA GLY A 222 -28.99 -8.32 -12.96
C GLY A 222 -27.59 -7.74 -13.24
N GLU A 223 -27.36 -7.20 -14.44
CA GLU A 223 -26.08 -6.58 -14.80
C GLU A 223 -25.71 -5.40 -13.90
N ARG A 224 -26.71 -4.64 -13.45
CA ARG A 224 -26.51 -3.50 -12.52
C ARG A 224 -26.08 -3.99 -11.15
N ILE A 225 -26.77 -4.99 -10.61
CA ILE A 225 -26.43 -5.61 -9.32
C ILE A 225 -25.02 -6.21 -9.39
N VAL A 226 -24.69 -6.92 -10.47
CA VAL A 226 -23.34 -7.46 -10.68
C VAL A 226 -22.29 -6.34 -10.68
N MET A 227 -22.55 -5.22 -11.36
CA MET A 227 -21.60 -4.10 -11.39
C MET A 227 -21.40 -3.46 -10.01
N VAL A 228 -22.48 -3.31 -9.22
CA VAL A 228 -22.39 -2.82 -7.83
C VAL A 228 -21.60 -3.82 -6.97
N ALA A 229 -21.85 -5.12 -7.10
CA ALA A 229 -21.13 -6.16 -6.38
C ALA A 229 -19.64 -6.18 -6.74
N LEU A 230 -19.30 -6.04 -8.03
CA LEU A 230 -17.92 -5.91 -8.48
C LEU A 230 -17.25 -4.65 -7.90
N GLY A 231 -17.97 -3.53 -7.84
CA GLY A 231 -17.47 -2.31 -7.20
C GLY A 231 -17.20 -2.50 -5.71
N ALA A 232 -18.12 -3.12 -4.97
CA ALA A 232 -17.92 -3.43 -3.56
C ALA A 232 -16.73 -4.36 -3.32
N LEU A 233 -16.60 -5.44 -4.11
CA LEU A 233 -15.47 -6.37 -4.00
C LEU A 233 -14.14 -5.72 -4.41
N ALA A 234 -14.16 -4.85 -5.42
CA ALA A 234 -12.99 -4.07 -5.82
C ALA A 234 -12.56 -3.08 -4.74
N LEU A 235 -13.51 -2.45 -4.04
CA LEU A 235 -13.19 -1.61 -2.88
C LEU A 235 -12.53 -2.46 -1.78
N VAL A 236 -13.05 -3.68 -1.54
CA VAL A 236 -12.50 -4.62 -0.55
C VAL A 236 -11.06 -5.02 -0.82
N THR A 237 -10.72 -5.11 -2.09
CA THR A 237 -9.42 -5.59 -2.58
C THR A 237 -8.55 -4.45 -3.11
N TRP A 238 -8.94 -3.20 -2.87
CA TRP A 238 -8.25 -1.98 -3.30
C TRP A 238 -8.02 -1.84 -4.82
N ALA A 239 -8.74 -2.61 -5.62
CA ALA A 239 -8.64 -2.55 -7.07
C ALA A 239 -9.19 -1.21 -7.60
N GLY A 240 -8.45 -0.56 -8.49
CA GLY A 240 -8.85 0.68 -9.16
C GLY A 240 -8.75 1.97 -8.34
N LEU A 241 -7.95 2.01 -7.27
CA LEU A 241 -7.62 3.22 -6.50
C LEU A 241 -8.84 3.98 -5.96
N VAL A 242 -9.85 3.26 -5.44
CA VAL A 242 -11.15 3.80 -4.96
C VAL A 242 -12.05 4.41 -6.05
N ILE A 243 -11.47 5.07 -7.06
CA ILE A 243 -12.19 5.67 -8.19
C ILE A 243 -12.85 4.61 -9.07
N GLY A 244 -12.15 3.50 -9.36
CA GLY A 244 -12.70 2.37 -10.11
C GLY A 244 -13.95 1.77 -9.46
N PRO A 245 -13.91 1.42 -8.16
CA PRO A 245 -15.08 0.96 -7.40
C PRO A 245 -16.27 1.92 -7.48
N LEU A 246 -16.02 3.23 -7.37
CA LEU A 246 -17.07 4.24 -7.49
C LEU A 246 -17.70 4.25 -8.88
N PHE A 247 -16.91 4.17 -9.95
CA PHE A 247 -17.45 4.07 -11.32
C PHE A 247 -18.30 2.81 -11.52
N ALA A 248 -17.90 1.68 -10.94
CA ALA A 248 -18.68 0.44 -11.01
C ALA A 248 -20.03 0.59 -10.26
N ILE A 249 -20.02 1.14 -9.05
CA ILE A 249 -21.25 1.37 -8.27
C ILE A 249 -22.17 2.35 -9.00
N VAL A 250 -21.64 3.46 -9.50
CA VAL A 250 -22.40 4.48 -10.25
C VAL A 250 -22.95 3.92 -11.56
N ALA A 251 -22.23 3.02 -12.24
CA ALA A 251 -22.76 2.34 -13.42
C ALA A 251 -24.08 1.61 -13.10
N GLY A 252 -24.22 1.05 -11.89
CA GLY A 252 -25.45 0.41 -11.42
C GLY A 252 -26.72 1.28 -11.51
N ILE A 253 -26.58 2.60 -11.39
CA ILE A 253 -27.69 3.56 -11.45
C ILE A 253 -27.81 4.30 -12.80
N LEU A 254 -26.78 4.28 -13.65
CA LEU A 254 -26.76 5.02 -14.91
C LEU A 254 -27.66 4.40 -16.00
N PRO A 255 -28.22 5.21 -16.92
CA PRO A 255 -29.05 4.69 -18.00
C PRO A 255 -28.22 3.82 -18.95
N ALA A 256 -28.76 2.64 -19.27
CA ALA A 256 -28.14 1.70 -20.20
C ALA A 256 -28.63 1.86 -21.64
N ARG A 257 -29.74 2.57 -21.84
CA ARG A 257 -30.27 2.88 -23.17
C ARG A 257 -29.55 4.11 -23.73
N ARG A 258 -29.31 4.10 -25.04
CA ARG A 258 -28.85 5.30 -25.76
C ARG A 258 -29.89 6.41 -25.61
N ARG A 259 -29.45 7.62 -25.24
CA ARG A 259 -30.20 8.82 -25.65
C ARG A 259 -30.12 8.86 -27.17
N ARG A 260 -31.23 8.69 -27.87
CA ARG A 260 -31.30 9.15 -29.27
C ARG A 260 -31.23 10.67 -29.20
N PRO A 261 -30.35 11.34 -29.98
CA PRO A 261 -30.48 12.78 -30.14
C PRO A 261 -31.86 13.09 -30.75
N PRO A 262 -32.45 14.25 -30.44
CA PRO A 262 -33.68 14.72 -31.08
C PRO A 262 -33.49 14.87 -32.60
#